data_AF-A0A0S8A5W8-F1
#
_entry.id   AF-A0A0S8A5W8-F1
#
_cell.length_a   1.000
_cell.length_b   1.000
_cell.length_c   1.000
_cell.angle_alpha   90.00
_cell.angle_beta   90.00
_cell.angle_gamma   90.00
#
_symmetry.space_group_name_H-M   'P 1'
#
loop_
_entity.id
_entity.type
_entity.pdbx_description
1 polymer ?
#
loop_
_entity_poly.entity_id
_entity_poly.type
_entity_poly.pdbx_seq_one_letter_code
_entity_poly.pdbx_strand_id
1 'polypeptide(L)'
;MLVFTDSVKHADLVIGSTVWRRSVPGNFATVGFRRLWEAVYGTRTIRESKLEAGPTWRYLLLVESASISHYDLLIDLSRQVDDLPDGLMCLAGSGERFHGFKGRAWSAPKGNIYLAVYLTP
;
A
#
# COMPACT_ATOMS: atom_id res chain seq x y z
N MET A 1 1.19 8.23 -11.16
CA MET A 1 1.23 7.22 -10.08
C MET A 1 0.72 5.87 -10.58
N LEU A 2 1.40 4.77 -10.24
CA LEU A 2 0.89 3.41 -10.40
C LEU A 2 0.09 3.01 -9.16
N VAL A 3 -1.10 2.44 -9.37
CA VAL A 3 -2.00 2.02 -8.29
C VAL A 3 -2.23 0.53 -8.37
N PHE A 4 -2.18 -0.15 -7.24
CA PHE A 4 -2.46 -1.56 -7.09
C PHE A 4 -3.60 -1.75 -6.09
N THR A 5 -4.50 -2.70 -6.33
CA THR A 5 -5.61 -3.01 -5.42
C THR A 5 -6.00 -4.48 -5.41
N ASP A 6 -6.38 -4.99 -4.24
CA ASP A 6 -7.06 -6.28 -4.09
C ASP A 6 -8.59 -6.19 -4.28
N SER A 7 -9.15 -4.97 -4.23
CA SER A 7 -10.58 -4.70 -4.31
C SER A 7 -10.85 -3.49 -5.20
N VAL A 8 -11.32 -3.72 -6.43
CA VAL A 8 -11.69 -2.65 -7.36
C VAL A 8 -12.82 -1.80 -6.80
N LYS A 9 -13.82 -2.44 -6.18
CA LYS A 9 -14.94 -1.74 -5.56
C LYS A 9 -14.46 -0.77 -4.47
N HIS A 10 -13.53 -1.20 -3.62
CA HIS A 10 -12.99 -0.32 -2.60
C HIS A 10 -12.12 0.78 -3.20
N ALA A 11 -11.25 0.44 -4.16
CA ALA A 11 -10.41 1.42 -4.84
C ALA A 11 -11.24 2.52 -5.51
N ASP A 12 -12.28 2.15 -6.27
CA ASP A 12 -13.14 3.12 -6.95
C ASP A 12 -13.84 4.08 -5.97
N LEU A 13 -14.14 3.64 -4.74
CA LEU A 13 -14.68 4.52 -3.69
C LEU A 13 -13.65 5.53 -3.16
N VAL A 14 -12.37 5.18 -3.17
CA VAL A 14 -11.30 6.02 -2.58
C VAL A 14 -10.69 6.96 -3.62
N ILE A 15 -10.41 6.47 -4.82
CA ILE A 15 -9.68 7.21 -5.86
C ILE A 15 -10.53 7.53 -7.10
N GLY A 16 -11.82 7.17 -7.09
CA GLY A 16 -12.70 7.29 -8.24
C GLY A 16 -12.52 6.15 -9.24
N SER A 17 -13.50 5.99 -10.14
CA SER A 17 -13.48 4.93 -11.14
C SER A 17 -12.39 5.13 -12.17
N THR A 18 -11.68 4.04 -12.49
CA THR A 18 -10.64 4.00 -13.51
C THR A 18 -10.67 2.68 -14.29
N VAL A 19 -9.83 2.58 -15.33
CA VAL A 19 -9.64 1.34 -16.08
C VAL A 19 -8.66 0.45 -15.31
N TRP A 20 -9.17 -0.66 -14.78
CA TRP A 20 -8.39 -1.66 -14.06
C TRP A 20 -7.93 -2.78 -14.99
N ARG A 21 -6.66 -3.16 -14.88
CA ARG A 21 -6.08 -4.32 -15.56
C ARG A 21 -5.64 -5.35 -14.54
N ARG A 22 -5.53 -6.62 -14.95
CA ARG A 22 -4.93 -7.63 -14.07
C ARG A 22 -3.46 -7.28 -13.89
N SER A 23 -3.02 -7.12 -12.65
CA SER A 23 -1.60 -6.99 -12.35
C SER A 23 -0.96 -8.36 -12.36
N VAL A 24 0.18 -8.47 -13.04
CA VAL A 24 0.98 -9.69 -13.04
C VAL A 24 2.22 -9.40 -12.19
N PRO A 25 2.41 -10.09 -11.05
CA PRO A 25 3.64 -10.00 -10.30
C PRO A 25 4.75 -10.59 -11.18
N GLY A 26 5.51 -9.75 -11.87
CA GLY A 26 6.40 -10.23 -12.93
C GLY A 26 7.70 -9.45 -13.11
N ASN A 27 7.83 -8.24 -12.57
CA ASN A 27 9.11 -7.54 -12.58
C ASN A 27 9.08 -6.41 -11.54
N PHE A 28 9.15 -6.77 -10.26
CA PHE A 28 9.35 -5.75 -9.24
C PHE A 28 10.71 -5.11 -9.46
N ALA A 29 10.72 -3.78 -9.52
CA ALA A 29 11.95 -3.03 -9.80
C ALA A 29 13.03 -3.25 -8.74
N THR A 30 12.63 -3.60 -7.52
CA THR A 30 13.50 -3.68 -6.35
C THR A 30 13.09 -4.81 -5.40
N VAL A 31 14.04 -5.28 -4.58
CA VAL A 31 13.81 -6.31 -3.56
C VAL A 31 12.84 -5.80 -2.50
N GLY A 32 12.99 -4.54 -2.07
CA GLY A 32 12.09 -3.90 -1.13
C GLY A 32 10.65 -3.86 -1.61
N PHE A 33 10.43 -3.46 -2.87
CA PHE A 33 9.08 -3.42 -3.42
C PHE A 33 8.46 -4.81 -3.54
N ARG A 34 9.25 -5.84 -3.89
CA ARG A 34 8.79 -7.24 -3.88
C ARG A 34 8.35 -7.69 -2.49
N ARG A 35 9.18 -7.47 -1.46
CA ARG A 35 8.84 -7.87 -0.08
C ARG A 35 7.61 -7.14 0.45
N LEU A 36 7.49 -5.85 0.14
CA LEU A 36 6.29 -5.07 0.46
C LEU A 36 5.06 -5.66 -0.21
N TRP A 37 5.13 -5.94 -1.51
CA TRP A 37 4.04 -6.53 -2.26
C TRP A 37 3.59 -7.86 -1.66
N GLU A 38 4.53 -8.76 -1.38
CA GLU A 38 4.28 -10.07 -0.77
C GLU A 38 3.61 -9.93 0.60
N ALA A 39 4.07 -8.98 1.43
CA ALA A 39 3.50 -8.76 2.75
C ALA A 39 2.09 -8.17 2.72
N VAL A 40 1.83 -7.21 1.82
CA VAL A 40 0.52 -6.54 1.71
C VAL A 40 -0.51 -7.45 1.02
N TYR A 41 -0.15 -8.02 -0.13
CA TYR A 41 -1.08 -8.72 -1.00
C TYR A 41 -1.04 -10.24 -0.86
N GLY A 42 0.08 -10.82 -0.47
CA GLY A 42 0.27 -12.27 -0.45
C GLY A 42 -0.04 -12.89 -1.81
N THR A 43 -0.95 -13.87 -1.83
CA THR A 43 -1.37 -14.59 -3.04
C THR A 43 -2.66 -14.04 -3.68
N ARG A 44 -3.13 -12.86 -3.26
CA ARG A 44 -4.37 -12.27 -3.78
C ARG A 44 -4.24 -11.91 -5.26
N THR A 45 -5.37 -11.90 -5.97
CA THR A 45 -5.43 -11.39 -7.34
C THR A 45 -5.47 -9.87 -7.30
N ILE A 46 -4.42 -9.24 -7.84
CA ILE A 46 -4.27 -7.78 -7.80
C ILE A 46 -4.66 -7.16 -9.14
N ARG A 47 -5.30 -5.99 -9.06
CA ARG A 47 -5.58 -5.12 -10.19
C ARG A 47 -4.67 -3.91 -10.13
N GLU A 48 -4.31 -3.42 -11.31
CA GLU A 48 -3.50 -2.22 -11.45
C GLU A 48 -4.17 -1.18 -12.34
N SER A 49 -3.85 0.08 -12.08
CA SER A 49 -4.21 1.20 -12.91
C SER A 49 -3.13 2.29 -12.82
N LYS A 50 -3.24 3.29 -13.69
CA LYS A 50 -2.37 4.48 -13.68
C LYS A 50 -3.24 5.69 -13.44
N LEU A 51 -2.86 6.50 -12.46
CA LEU A 51 -3.47 7.79 -12.17
C LEU A 51 -2.51 8.93 -12.49
N GLU A 52 -3.05 10.02 -12.99
CA GLU A 52 -2.34 11.29 -13.06
C GLU A 52 -2.14 11.82 -11.63
N ALA A 53 -0.88 12.03 -11.26
CA ALA A 53 -0.48 12.55 -9.97
C ALA A 53 0.80 13.36 -10.14
N GLY A 54 1.08 14.26 -9.20
CA GLY A 54 2.34 15.01 -9.18
C GLY A 54 3.58 14.10 -9.10
N PRO A 55 4.79 14.66 -9.31
CA PRO A 55 6.02 13.88 -9.42
C PRO A 55 6.39 13.12 -8.15
N THR A 56 5.90 13.58 -7.00
CA THR A 56 6.13 12.98 -5.68
C THR A 56 5.49 11.60 -5.53
N TRP A 57 4.31 11.37 -6.11
CA TRP A 57 3.54 10.16 -5.83
C TRP A 57 3.71 9.13 -6.94
N ARG A 58 4.51 8.11 -6.66
CA ARG A 58 4.93 7.12 -7.66
C ARG A 58 4.09 5.85 -7.57
N TYR A 59 3.83 5.38 -6.36
CA TYR A 59 3.15 4.11 -6.09
C TYR A 59 2.07 4.24 -5.02
N LEU A 60 0.92 3.61 -5.24
CA LEU A 60 -0.13 3.43 -4.26
C LEU A 60 -0.52 1.95 -4.19
N LEU A 61 -0.25 1.33 -3.03
CA LEU A 61 -0.79 0.03 -2.68
C LEU A 61 -2.06 0.25 -1.87
N LEU A 62 -3.20 -0.11 -2.46
CA LEU A 62 -4.51 0.02 -1.84
C LEU A 62 -5.03 -1.37 -1.47
N VAL A 63 -5.56 -1.52 -0.26
CA VAL A 63 -6.24 -2.76 0.17
C VAL A 63 -7.56 -2.43 0.86
N GLU A 64 -8.56 -3.30 0.75
CA GLU A 64 -9.81 -3.11 1.50
C GLU A 64 -9.64 -3.31 3.01
N SER A 65 -8.80 -4.28 3.40
CA SER A 65 -8.50 -4.57 4.79
C SER A 65 -7.04 -4.99 4.96
N ALA A 66 -6.31 -4.23 5.77
CA ALA A 66 -4.92 -4.50 6.09
C ALA A 66 -4.81 -5.55 7.21
N SER A 67 -4.15 -6.66 6.90
CA SER A 67 -3.86 -7.73 7.86
C SER A 67 -2.62 -7.45 8.74
N ILE A 68 -1.82 -6.45 8.34
CA ILE A 68 -0.59 -6.03 9.00
C ILE A 68 -0.50 -4.49 9.02
N SER A 69 0.23 -3.95 9.98
CA SER A 69 0.53 -2.51 10.04
C SER A 69 1.46 -2.15 8.88
N HIS A 70 0.95 -1.41 7.89
CA HIS A 70 1.76 -0.83 6.82
C HIS A 70 2.85 0.09 7.36
N TYR A 71 2.60 0.80 8.45
CA TYR A 71 3.62 1.63 9.10
C TYR A 71 4.81 0.78 9.58
N ASP A 72 4.54 -0.28 10.34
CA ASP A 72 5.60 -1.15 10.85
C ASP A 72 6.34 -1.87 9.73
N LEU A 73 5.59 -2.34 8.72
CA LEU A 73 6.15 -2.95 7.54
C LEU A 73 7.13 -2.02 6.82
N LEU A 74 6.76 -0.76 6.60
CA LEU A 74 7.63 0.22 5.93
C LEU A 74 8.85 0.56 6.78
N ILE A 75 8.69 0.72 8.10
CA ILE A 75 9.82 0.93 9.02
C ILE A 75 10.79 -0.27 8.96
N ASP A 76 10.29 -1.49 9.09
CA ASP A 76 11.11 -2.69 9.09
C ASP A 76 11.81 -2.91 7.75
N LEU A 77 11.11 -2.71 6.63
CA LEU A 77 11.72 -2.80 5.30
C LEU A 77 12.79 -1.74 5.10
N SER A 78 12.53 -0.48 5.48
CA SER A 78 13.52 0.60 5.32
C SER A 78 14.81 0.39 6.11
N ARG A 79 14.81 -0.48 7.13
CA ARG A 79 16.01 -0.88 7.89
C ARG A 79 16.74 -2.08 7.30
N GLN A 80 16.07 -2.86 6.46
CA GLN A 80 16.57 -4.13 5.93
C GLN A 80 17.05 -4.03 4.49
N VAL A 81 16.52 -3.08 3.72
CA VAL A 81 16.83 -2.89 2.31
C VAL A 81 16.95 -1.41 1.97
N ASP A 82 17.91 -1.08 1.11
CA ASP A 82 18.19 0.30 0.69
C ASP A 82 17.42 0.68 -0.60
N ASP A 83 16.63 -0.24 -1.16
CA ASP A 83 16.01 -0.12 -2.48
C ASP A 83 14.47 0.02 -2.44
N LEU A 84 13.90 0.45 -1.32
CA LEU A 84 12.48 0.76 -1.26
C LEU A 84 12.19 2.03 -2.09
N PRO A 85 11.19 2.02 -2.99
CA PRO A 85 10.98 3.15 -3.89
C PRO A 85 10.42 4.36 -3.15
N ASP A 86 10.97 5.54 -3.46
CA ASP A 86 10.42 6.83 -3.03
C ASP A 86 8.99 7.07 -3.53
N GLY A 87 8.24 7.91 -2.83
CA GLY A 87 6.88 8.29 -3.23
C GLY A 87 5.87 7.16 -3.13
N LEU A 88 6.06 6.27 -2.15
CA LEU A 88 5.28 5.05 -1.94
C LEU A 88 4.22 5.26 -0.87
N MET A 89 2.97 4.97 -1.21
CA MET A 89 1.82 5.04 -0.31
C MET A 89 1.21 3.65 -0.11
N CYS A 90 0.85 3.32 1.13
CA CYS A 90 0.09 2.14 1.49
C CYS A 90 -1.21 2.57 2.19
N LEU A 91 -2.35 2.37 1.53
CA LEU A 91 -3.68 2.75 2.02
C LEU A 91 -4.52 1.51 2.31
N ALA A 92 -5.24 1.52 3.43
CA ALA A 92 -6.27 0.53 3.70
C ALA A 92 -7.61 1.18 4.10
N GLY A 93 -8.71 0.56 3.67
CA GLY A 93 -10.07 0.94 4.11
C GLY A 93 -10.40 0.50 5.53
N SER A 94 -9.66 -0.46 6.06
CA SER A 94 -9.78 -0.93 7.43
C SER A 94 -8.52 -1.68 7.89
N GLY A 95 -8.40 -1.93 9.18
CA GLY A 95 -7.38 -2.82 9.73
C GLY A 95 -7.37 -2.81 11.26
N GLU A 96 -6.74 -3.83 11.83
CA GLU A 96 -6.75 -4.09 13.27
C GLU A 96 -5.36 -4.44 13.79
N ARG A 97 -5.21 -4.40 15.13
CA ARG A 97 -3.96 -4.76 15.83
C ARG A 97 -2.76 -3.91 15.41
N PHE A 98 -3.03 -2.65 15.10
CA PHE A 98 -1.99 -1.65 14.91
C PHE A 98 -1.61 -1.05 16.26
N HIS A 99 -0.59 -0.21 16.25
CA HIS A 99 -0.25 0.60 17.41
C HIS A 99 -0.07 2.07 17.02
N GLY A 100 -0.45 2.93 17.94
CA GLY A 100 -0.11 4.34 17.93
C GLY A 100 1.07 4.62 18.85
N PHE A 101 1.31 5.91 19.07
CA PHE A 101 2.43 6.39 19.88
C PHE A 101 2.55 5.67 21.23
N LYS A 102 3.78 5.23 21.57
CA LYS A 102 4.13 4.45 22.76
C LYS A 102 3.39 3.12 22.87
N GLY A 103 3.13 2.46 21.74
CA GLY A 103 2.55 1.11 21.71
C GLY A 103 1.07 1.07 22.11
N ARG A 104 0.36 2.21 22.13
CA ARG A 104 -1.07 2.23 22.41
C ARG A 104 -1.80 1.47 21.31
N ALA A 105 -2.73 0.59 21.68
CA ALA A 105 -3.54 -0.11 20.70
C ALA A 105 -4.26 0.87 19.77
N TRP A 106 -4.22 0.57 18.47
CA TRP A 106 -4.91 1.34 17.45
C TRP A 106 -5.54 0.41 16.42
N SER A 107 -6.64 0.85 15.84
CA SER A 107 -7.30 0.18 14.73
C SER A 107 -7.91 1.21 13.81
N ALA A 108 -8.13 0.81 12.56
CA ALA A 108 -8.87 1.56 11.56
C ALA A 108 -10.17 0.80 11.26
N PRO A 109 -11.27 1.06 12.00
CA PRO A 109 -12.59 0.60 11.59
C PRO A 109 -12.95 1.06 10.18
N LYS A 110 -13.83 0.32 9.52
CA LYS A 110 -14.34 0.69 8.20
C LYS A 110 -14.91 2.11 8.21
N GLY A 111 -14.50 2.92 7.25
CA GLY A 111 -14.88 4.34 7.13
C GLY A 111 -13.77 5.30 7.57
N ASN A 112 -12.74 4.81 8.27
CA ASN A 112 -11.52 5.57 8.52
C ASN A 112 -10.54 5.45 7.35
N ILE A 113 -9.62 6.42 7.27
CA ILE A 113 -8.49 6.37 6.35
C ILE A 113 -7.27 5.88 7.14
N TYR A 114 -6.75 4.70 6.78
CA TYR A 114 -5.43 4.26 7.21
C TYR A 114 -4.44 4.45 6.07
N LEU A 115 -3.48 5.36 6.25
CA LEU A 115 -2.46 5.68 5.25
C LEU A 115 -1.08 5.70 5.91
N ALA A 116 -0.14 4.98 5.32
CA ALA A 116 1.29 5.06 5.62
C ALA A 116 2.05 5.44 4.34
N VAL A 117 3.08 6.26 4.47
CA VAL A 117 3.85 6.80 3.34
C VAL A 117 5.33 6.64 3.62
N TYR A 118 6.08 6.22 2.60
CA TYR A 118 7.53 6.21 2.60
C TYR A 118 8.06 7.26 1.62
N LEU A 119 8.96 8.12 2.11
CA LEU A 119 9.62 9.19 1.37
C LEU A 119 11.12 9.13 1.63
N THR A 120 11.92 9.29 0.59
CA THR A 120 13.37 9.48 0.73
C THR A 120 13.68 10.98 0.86
N PRO A 121 14.61 11.38 1.78
CA PRO A 121 15.01 12.78 1.96
C PRO A 121 15.59 13.45 0.71
#